data_AF-A0A7V8NLB1-F1
#
_entry.id   AF-A0A7V8NLB1-F1
#
_cell.length_a   1.000
_cell.length_b   1.000
_cell.length_c   1.000
_cell.angle_alpha   90.00
_cell.angle_beta   90.00
_cell.angle_gamma   90.00
#
_symmetry.space_group_name_H-M   'P 1'
#
loop_
_entity.id
_entity.type
_entity.pdbx_description
1 polymer ?
#
loop_
_entity_poly.entity_id
_entity_poly.type
_entity_poly.pdbx_seq_one_letter_code
_entity_poly.pdbx_strand_id
1 'polypeptide(L)'
;MKRIFSSRVFPLAVGLGLRLLFVVPFPATSGDTVLYEQIATNWLKHHVYAMDVHGALTPVDMRMPGYPAFLALIYALTGRTGESARLWVMLAQILVDLLGCLVIARLARILTCASENEAQGERAYAFALWLAAVCPFTANYTAVPLTEVFACFWTALACSVLVVALQRVKKPGFLLSSSYVPGVRSVEYAALGAGLIAGMGALFRPETPLVLVTAAIVLGVLLFRLGQFARWCLATVAMIVGCLVVLSPWALRNLLTFHEVQFLNPKYSTLPGELVPYGFMAWERTWLYRVRDCYLVPWKLDEEAIQVDDIPSRAFDSPAEKERVRDILEQYNEDLT
;
A
#
# COMPACT_ATOMS: atom_id res chain seq x y z
N MET A 1 33.92 -3.62 17.09
CA MET A 1 32.55 -4.16 16.87
C MET A 1 31.44 -3.27 17.42
N LYS A 2 31.42 -2.84 18.70
CA LYS A 2 30.36 -1.97 19.26
C LYS A 2 30.07 -0.67 18.47
N ARG A 3 31.09 -0.02 17.87
CA ARG A 3 30.90 1.20 17.07
C ARG A 3 30.20 0.97 15.72
N ILE A 4 30.35 -0.21 15.12
CA ILE A 4 29.79 -0.51 13.79
C ILE A 4 28.27 -0.67 13.88
N PHE A 5 27.78 -1.40 14.89
CA PHE A 5 26.35 -1.59 15.13
C PHE A 5 25.65 -0.37 15.74
N SER A 6 26.40 0.63 16.20
CA SER A 6 25.86 1.89 16.73
C SER A 6 25.72 2.97 15.65
N SER A 7 26.31 2.79 14.47
CA SER A 7 26.20 3.73 13.35
C SER A 7 24.88 3.50 12.62
N ARG A 8 24.10 4.57 12.41
CA ARG A 8 22.87 4.53 11.60
C ARG A 8 23.16 4.34 10.11
N VAL A 9 24.35 4.72 9.66
CA VAL A 9 24.75 4.71 8.24
C VAL A 9 25.03 3.30 7.75
N PHE A 10 25.63 2.47 8.60
CA PHE A 10 26.05 1.14 8.20
C PHE A 10 24.89 0.18 7.84
N PRO A 11 23.81 0.03 8.63
CA PRO A 11 22.67 -0.80 8.22
C PRO A 11 22.00 -0.27 6.95
N LEU A 12 21.94 1.05 6.75
CA LEU A 12 21.41 1.63 5.52
C LEU A 12 22.28 1.32 4.31
N ALA A 13 23.61 1.36 4.44
CA ALA A 13 24.52 1.00 3.36
C ALA A 13 24.39 -0.48 2.97
N VAL A 14 24.28 -1.37 3.96
CA VAL A 14 24.02 -2.80 3.72
C VAL A 14 22.66 -2.99 3.06
N GLY A 15 21.63 -2.31 3.55
CA GLY A 15 20.29 -2.35 2.97
C GLY A 15 20.24 -1.80 1.54
N LEU A 16 21.00 -0.75 1.24
CA LEU A 16 21.16 -0.23 -0.12
C LEU A 16 21.81 -1.30 -1.03
N GLY A 17 22.87 -1.94 -0.56
CA GLY A 17 23.51 -3.04 -1.28
C GLY A 17 22.54 -4.19 -1.59
N LEU A 18 21.72 -4.60 -0.62
CA LEU A 18 20.70 -5.63 -0.81
C LEU A 18 19.65 -5.24 -1.86
N ARG A 19 19.17 -4.00 -1.84
CA ARG A 19 18.16 -3.52 -2.81
C ARG A 19 18.74 -3.41 -4.22
N LEU A 20 19.98 -2.90 -4.34
CA LEU A 20 20.70 -2.89 -5.62
C LEU A 20 20.95 -4.29 -6.15
N LEU A 21 21.19 -5.26 -5.27
CA LEU A 21 21.30 -6.68 -5.62
C LEU A 21 19.98 -7.24 -6.16
N PHE A 22 18.81 -6.72 -5.80
CA PHE A 22 17.56 -7.11 -6.45
C PHE A 22 17.34 -6.33 -7.75
N VAL A 23 17.50 -5.00 -7.73
CA VAL A 23 17.17 -4.14 -8.88
C VAL A 23 18.06 -4.37 -10.10
N VAL A 24 19.37 -4.58 -9.91
CA VAL A 24 20.32 -4.64 -11.03
C VAL A 24 20.30 -6.00 -11.75
N PRO A 25 20.50 -7.14 -11.06
CA PRO A 25 20.51 -8.45 -11.71
C PRO A 25 19.12 -9.10 -11.81
N PHE A 26 18.14 -8.72 -10.98
CA PHE A 26 16.84 -9.39 -10.91
C PHE A 26 15.64 -8.40 -10.97
N PRO A 27 15.61 -7.44 -11.93
CA PRO A 27 14.41 -6.61 -12.11
C PRO A 27 13.24 -7.49 -12.55
N ALA A 28 12.06 -7.25 -11.97
CA ALA A 28 10.85 -7.97 -12.31
C ALA A 28 9.69 -7.02 -12.60
N THR A 29 8.66 -7.55 -13.25
CA THR A 29 7.43 -6.85 -13.59
C THR A 29 6.23 -7.65 -13.12
N SER A 30 5.14 -6.95 -12.81
CA SER A 30 3.83 -7.54 -12.50
C SER A 30 2.83 -7.17 -13.60
N GLY A 31 1.71 -7.87 -13.71
CA GLY A 31 0.59 -7.45 -14.57
C GLY A 31 0.16 -6.00 -14.27
N ASP A 32 0.14 -5.64 -12.99
CA ASP A 32 -0.15 -4.28 -12.53
C ASP A 32 0.86 -3.23 -13.04
N THR A 33 2.12 -3.61 -13.27
CA THR A 33 3.17 -2.69 -13.75
C THR A 33 2.76 -2.08 -15.09
N VAL A 34 2.24 -2.89 -16.02
CA VAL A 34 1.85 -2.42 -17.35
C VAL A 34 0.73 -1.38 -17.26
N LEU A 35 -0.26 -1.63 -16.40
CA LEU A 35 -1.38 -0.71 -16.16
C LEU A 35 -0.88 0.62 -15.59
N TYR A 36 -0.01 0.58 -14.58
CA TYR A 36 0.55 1.79 -13.98
C TYR A 36 1.38 2.60 -14.99
N GLU A 37 2.18 1.94 -15.82
CA GLU A 37 3.01 2.58 -16.83
C GLU A 37 2.18 3.25 -17.92
N GLN A 38 1.10 2.60 -18.37
CA GLN A 38 0.20 3.14 -19.38
C GLN A 38 -0.57 4.36 -18.84
N ILE A 39 -1.16 4.26 -17.65
CA ILE A 39 -1.84 5.38 -16.99
C ILE A 39 -0.89 6.56 -16.81
N ALA A 40 0.33 6.33 -16.30
CA ALA A 40 1.30 7.40 -16.08
C ALA A 40 1.77 8.05 -17.38
N THR A 41 1.97 7.26 -18.44
CA THR A 41 2.37 7.76 -19.76
C THR A 41 1.27 8.64 -20.36
N ASN A 42 0.02 8.18 -20.31
CA ASN A 42 -1.13 8.92 -20.80
C ASN A 42 -1.39 10.19 -19.99
N TRP A 43 -1.22 10.11 -18.67
CA TRP A 43 -1.36 11.27 -17.80
C TRP A 43 -0.30 12.33 -18.11
N LEU A 44 0.94 11.93 -18.35
CA LEU A 44 2.01 12.87 -18.70
C LEU A 44 1.85 13.47 -20.10
N LYS A 45 1.52 12.65 -21.11
CA LYS A 45 1.46 13.07 -22.52
C LYS A 45 0.16 13.76 -22.91
N HIS A 46 -0.95 13.26 -22.40
CA HIS A 46 -2.30 13.68 -22.79
C HIS A 46 -3.02 14.44 -21.68
N HIS A 47 -2.44 14.57 -20.49
CA HIS A 47 -3.05 15.23 -19.33
C HIS A 47 -4.36 14.57 -18.85
N VAL A 48 -4.58 13.30 -19.22
CA VAL A 48 -5.76 12.52 -18.82
C VAL A 48 -5.34 11.24 -18.11
N TYR A 49 -5.93 10.99 -16.95
CA TYR A 49 -5.81 9.71 -16.24
C TYR A 49 -6.65 8.64 -16.96
N ALA A 50 -6.03 7.97 -17.93
CA ALA A 50 -6.70 7.11 -18.89
C ALA A 50 -5.83 5.93 -19.34
N MET A 51 -6.48 4.90 -19.88
CA MET A 51 -5.83 3.78 -20.56
C MET A 51 -6.35 3.65 -22.00
N ASP A 52 -5.61 2.94 -22.82
CA ASP A 52 -6.07 2.57 -24.16
C ASP A 52 -7.00 1.35 -24.02
N VAL A 53 -8.27 1.55 -24.32
CA VAL A 53 -9.31 0.51 -24.31
C VAL A 53 -9.87 0.46 -25.73
N HIS A 54 -9.64 -0.65 -26.43
CA HIS A 54 -10.05 -0.87 -27.82
C HIS A 54 -9.55 0.22 -28.82
N GLY A 55 -8.35 0.75 -28.64
CA GLY A 55 -7.77 1.79 -29.51
C GLY A 55 -8.23 3.21 -29.17
N ALA A 56 -9.02 3.38 -28.11
CA ALA A 56 -9.52 4.67 -27.65
C ALA A 56 -8.96 5.02 -26.27
N LEU A 57 -8.50 6.27 -26.12
CA LEU A 57 -8.04 6.80 -24.84
C LEU A 57 -9.24 7.01 -23.92
N THR A 58 -9.45 6.06 -23.00
CA THR A 58 -10.62 6.00 -22.12
C THR A 58 -10.23 6.34 -20.69
N PRO A 59 -10.87 7.33 -20.04
CA PRO A 59 -10.66 7.61 -18.63
C PRO A 59 -10.98 6.39 -17.75
N VAL A 60 -10.13 6.10 -16.78
CA VAL A 60 -10.31 4.96 -15.84
C VAL A 60 -10.17 5.37 -14.38
N ASP A 61 -10.67 4.56 -13.44
CA ASP A 61 -10.56 4.72 -11.98
C ASP A 61 -10.13 3.45 -11.24
N MET A 62 -9.83 2.36 -11.98
CA MET A 62 -9.50 1.04 -11.46
C MET A 62 -8.30 0.99 -10.50
N ARG A 63 -7.38 1.95 -10.60
CA ARG A 63 -6.19 2.05 -9.73
C ARG A 63 -6.09 3.42 -9.08
N MET A 64 -5.58 3.44 -7.86
CA MET A 64 -5.35 4.68 -7.12
C MET A 64 -4.22 5.51 -7.75
N PRO A 65 -4.32 6.86 -7.73
CA PRO A 65 -3.50 7.72 -8.57
C PRO A 65 -2.09 7.97 -8.05
N GLY A 66 -1.78 7.64 -6.80
CA GLY A 66 -0.52 7.98 -6.13
C GLY A 66 0.69 7.35 -6.83
N TYR A 67 0.60 6.07 -7.20
CA TYR A 67 1.70 5.41 -7.89
C TYR A 67 1.86 5.86 -9.35
N PRO A 68 0.80 5.94 -10.18
CA PRO A 68 0.88 6.60 -11.49
C PRO A 68 1.44 8.03 -11.44
N ALA A 69 1.08 8.83 -10.43
CA ALA A 69 1.62 10.18 -10.26
C ALA A 69 3.13 10.15 -9.95
N PHE A 70 3.58 9.21 -9.13
CA PHE A 70 5.01 8.97 -8.88
C PHE A 70 5.75 8.57 -10.18
N LEU A 71 5.18 7.67 -10.99
CA LEU A 71 5.76 7.30 -12.28
C LEU A 71 5.84 8.51 -13.21
N ALA A 72 4.75 9.28 -13.34
CA ALA A 72 4.71 10.47 -14.18
C ALA A 72 5.76 11.51 -13.77
N LEU A 73 6.01 11.67 -12.46
CA LEU A 73 7.08 12.53 -11.95
C LEU A 73 8.46 12.02 -12.40
N ILE A 74 8.75 10.73 -12.24
CA ILE A 74 10.03 10.15 -12.69
C ILE A 74 10.19 10.26 -14.21
N TYR A 75 9.11 10.08 -14.96
CA TYR A 75 9.11 10.20 -16.41
C TYR A 75 9.42 11.64 -16.84
N ALA A 76 8.81 12.62 -16.18
CA ALA A 76 9.11 14.04 -16.41
C ALA A 76 10.56 14.40 -16.07
N LEU A 77 11.11 13.87 -14.97
CA LEU A 77 12.49 14.14 -14.55
C LEU A 77 13.54 13.49 -15.45
N THR A 78 13.24 12.30 -15.98
CA THR A 78 14.19 11.51 -16.79
C THR A 78 14.03 11.69 -18.29
N GLY A 79 12.89 12.24 -18.74
CA GLY A 79 12.51 12.31 -20.15
C GLY A 79 12.22 10.95 -20.79
N ARG A 80 12.04 9.90 -19.97
CA ARG A 80 11.81 8.52 -20.40
C ARG A 80 10.42 8.05 -19.97
N THR A 81 9.82 7.11 -20.69
CA THR A 81 8.50 6.55 -20.37
C THR A 81 8.49 5.03 -20.51
N GLY A 82 7.59 4.37 -19.76
CA GLY A 82 7.42 2.92 -19.78
C GLY A 82 8.69 2.17 -19.39
N GLU A 83 8.98 1.10 -20.13
CA GLU A 83 10.11 0.21 -19.85
C GLU A 83 11.46 0.93 -19.73
N SER A 84 11.71 1.91 -20.59
CA SER A 84 12.97 2.68 -20.58
C SER A 84 13.22 3.48 -19.29
N ALA A 85 12.17 3.74 -18.51
CA ALA A 85 12.22 4.47 -17.24
C ALA A 85 12.22 3.56 -16.00
N ARG A 86 11.97 2.24 -16.15
CA ARG A 86 11.82 1.29 -15.02
C ARG A 86 12.99 1.33 -14.05
N LEU A 87 14.22 1.34 -14.55
CA LEU A 87 15.40 1.40 -13.70
C LEU A 87 15.40 2.64 -12.80
N TRP A 88 15.04 3.81 -13.35
CA TRP A 88 14.98 5.06 -12.58
C TRP A 88 13.86 5.04 -11.54
N VAL A 89 12.71 4.46 -11.89
CA VAL A 89 11.60 4.23 -10.96
C VAL A 89 12.07 3.35 -9.81
N MET A 90 12.67 2.19 -10.09
CA MET A 90 13.18 1.26 -9.08
C MET A 90 14.25 1.91 -8.19
N LEU A 91 15.19 2.67 -8.75
CA LEU A 91 16.20 3.41 -7.98
C LEU A 91 15.55 4.45 -7.05
N ALA A 92 14.52 5.16 -7.50
CA ALA A 92 13.76 6.06 -6.64
C ALA A 92 12.99 5.31 -5.54
N GLN A 93 12.45 4.12 -5.83
CA GLN A 93 11.81 3.26 -4.82
C GLN A 93 12.79 2.82 -3.72
N ILE A 94 14.05 2.52 -4.06
CA ILE A 94 15.08 2.18 -3.06
C ILE A 94 15.19 3.30 -2.02
N LEU A 95 15.18 4.56 -2.45
CA LEU A 95 15.26 5.70 -1.53
C LEU A 95 14.06 5.75 -0.59
N VAL A 96 12.85 5.57 -1.12
CA VAL A 96 11.61 5.54 -0.33
C VAL A 96 11.62 4.38 0.67
N ASP A 97 12.08 3.20 0.26
CA ASP A 97 12.13 2.02 1.12
C ASP A 97 13.17 2.16 2.25
N LEU A 98 14.33 2.74 1.98
CA LEU A 98 15.33 3.06 3.00
C LEU A 98 14.83 4.13 3.98
N LEU A 99 14.09 5.13 3.50
CA LEU A 99 13.37 6.07 4.37
C LEU A 99 12.31 5.33 5.21
N GLY A 100 11.61 4.36 4.64
CA GLY A 100 10.69 3.46 5.34
C GLY A 100 11.37 2.72 6.49
N CYS A 101 12.57 2.18 6.27
CA CYS A 101 13.36 1.52 7.31
C CYS A 101 13.68 2.47 8.48
N LEU A 102 13.99 3.74 8.20
CA LEU A 102 14.22 4.75 9.24
C LEU A 102 12.94 5.09 10.02
N VAL A 103 11.80 5.15 9.34
CA VAL A 103 10.49 5.37 9.97
C VAL A 103 10.13 4.20 10.88
N ILE A 104 10.32 2.96 10.43
CA ILE A 104 10.10 1.74 11.24
C ILE A 104 11.01 1.73 12.47
N ALA A 105 12.29 2.06 12.30
CA ALA A 105 13.23 2.15 13.41
C ALA A 105 12.80 3.21 14.44
N ARG A 106 12.33 4.37 13.96
CA ARG A 106 11.80 5.43 14.81
C ARG A 106 10.52 4.99 15.53
N LEU A 107 9.61 4.29 14.86
CA LEU A 107 8.41 3.71 15.46
C LEU A 107 8.77 2.77 16.62
N ALA A 108 9.75 1.88 16.42
CA ALA A 108 10.25 0.98 17.47
C ALA A 108 10.81 1.76 18.68
N ARG A 109 11.61 2.80 18.44
CA ARG A 109 12.09 3.69 19.51
C ARG A 109 10.93 4.32 20.27
N ILE A 110 9.94 4.88 19.56
CA ILE A 110 8.78 5.52 20.19
C ILE A 110 8.06 4.52 21.09
N LEU A 111 7.77 3.31 20.62
CA LEU A 111 7.09 2.27 21.40
C LEU A 111 7.83 1.92 22.70
N THR A 112 9.16 1.92 22.67
CA THR A 112 10.00 1.61 23.85
C THR A 112 10.28 2.79 24.77
N CYS A 113 10.12 4.04 24.33
CA CYS A 113 10.28 5.26 25.14
C CYS A 113 9.28 5.38 26.32
N ALA A 114 8.33 4.46 26.46
CA ALA A 114 7.54 4.34 27.69
C ALA A 114 8.40 3.95 28.91
N SER A 115 9.52 3.26 28.68
CA SER A 115 10.55 2.96 29.67
C SER A 115 11.51 4.15 29.76
N GLU A 116 11.69 4.75 30.93
CA GLU A 116 12.49 5.97 31.17
C GLU A 116 14.00 5.83 30.83
N ASN A 117 14.40 4.69 30.28
CA ASN A 117 15.77 4.37 29.92
C ASN A 117 16.05 4.66 28.44
N GLU A 118 16.68 5.80 28.16
CA GLU A 118 17.06 6.23 26.81
C GLU A 118 17.91 5.20 26.05
N ALA A 119 18.75 4.43 26.77
CA ALA A 119 19.58 3.40 26.17
C ALA A 119 18.76 2.23 25.58
N GLN A 120 17.58 1.94 26.14
CA GLN A 120 16.69 0.92 25.57
C GLN A 120 16.06 1.39 24.25
N GLY A 121 15.71 2.67 24.16
CA GLY A 121 15.17 3.28 22.94
C GLY A 121 16.16 3.27 21.77
N GLU A 122 17.42 3.63 22.02
CA GLU A 122 18.47 3.56 20.99
C GLU A 122 18.79 2.11 20.56
N ARG A 123 18.73 1.15 21.48
CA ARG A 123 18.88 -0.28 21.12
C ARG A 123 17.71 -0.73 20.24
N ALA A 124 16.48 -0.44 20.63
CA ALA A 124 15.29 -0.79 19.86
C ALA A 124 15.33 -0.17 18.44
N TYR A 125 15.75 1.09 18.35
CA TYR A 125 15.99 1.76 17.07
C TYR A 125 17.00 1.00 16.21
N ALA A 126 18.18 0.70 16.75
CA ALA A 126 19.24 0.04 16.02
C ALA A 126 18.84 -1.36 15.55
N PHE A 127 18.22 -2.17 16.43
CA PHE A 127 17.72 -3.50 16.07
C PHE A 127 16.65 -3.44 14.99
N ALA A 128 15.66 -2.55 15.13
CA ALA A 128 14.61 -2.40 14.12
C ALA A 128 15.16 -1.90 12.78
N LEU A 129 16.14 -0.99 12.79
CA LEU A 129 16.78 -0.52 11.58
C LEU A 129 17.52 -1.65 10.85
N TRP A 130 18.26 -2.49 11.58
CA TRP A 130 18.92 -3.65 11.00
C TRP A 130 17.92 -4.66 10.42
N LEU A 131 16.88 -5.01 11.19
CA LEU A 131 15.87 -5.96 10.75
C LEU A 131 15.14 -5.45 9.50
N ALA A 132 14.74 -4.18 9.47
CA ALA A 132 14.06 -3.59 8.32
C ALA A 132 14.99 -3.45 7.10
N ALA A 133 16.22 -2.98 7.29
CA ALA A 133 17.14 -2.73 6.19
C ALA A 133 17.60 -4.03 5.50
N VAL A 134 17.74 -5.14 6.25
CA VAL A 134 18.25 -6.41 5.73
C VAL A 134 17.12 -7.43 5.47
N CYS A 135 15.85 -7.03 5.63
CA CYS A 135 14.71 -7.89 5.31
C CYS A 135 14.62 -8.12 3.79
N PRO A 136 14.79 -9.37 3.29
CA PRO A 136 14.72 -9.64 1.86
C PRO A 136 13.29 -9.50 1.32
N PHE A 137 12.28 -9.79 2.15
CA PHE A 137 10.87 -9.76 1.74
C PHE A 137 10.40 -8.36 1.36
N THR A 138 10.80 -7.33 2.11
CA THR A 138 10.46 -5.93 1.78
C THR A 138 11.40 -5.38 0.72
N ALA A 139 12.70 -5.73 0.77
CA ALA A 139 13.67 -5.25 -0.20
C ALA A 139 13.35 -5.72 -1.65
N ASN A 140 12.80 -6.93 -1.81
CA ASN A 140 12.43 -7.45 -3.14
C ASN A 140 11.42 -6.56 -3.87
N TYR A 141 10.48 -5.93 -3.17
CA TYR A 141 9.50 -5.02 -3.79
C TYR A 141 10.12 -3.78 -4.42
N THR A 142 11.36 -3.42 -4.07
CA THR A 142 12.05 -2.30 -4.74
C THR A 142 12.43 -2.62 -6.18
N ALA A 143 12.53 -3.91 -6.54
CA ALA A 143 12.86 -4.39 -7.88
C ALA A 143 11.65 -4.68 -8.77
N VAL A 144 10.45 -4.31 -8.31
CA VAL A 144 9.21 -4.41 -9.09
C VAL A 144 8.52 -3.05 -9.06
N PRO A 145 8.06 -2.49 -10.20
CA PRO A 145 7.31 -1.24 -10.18
C PRO A 145 5.89 -1.49 -9.68
N LEU A 146 5.71 -1.39 -8.37
CA LEU A 146 4.46 -1.62 -7.65
C LEU A 146 4.33 -0.71 -6.42
N THR A 147 3.17 -0.78 -5.79
CA THR A 147 2.75 0.13 -4.72
C THR A 147 3.25 -0.24 -3.32
N GLU A 148 3.80 -1.44 -3.10
CA GLU A 148 4.08 -1.97 -1.76
C GLU A 148 5.12 -1.15 -1.00
N VAL A 149 6.16 -0.66 -1.68
CA VAL A 149 7.19 0.18 -1.06
C VAL A 149 6.57 1.43 -0.43
N PHE A 150 5.68 2.09 -1.16
CA PHE A 150 4.96 3.28 -0.69
C PHE A 150 3.93 2.92 0.38
N ALA A 151 3.22 1.79 0.24
CA ALA A 151 2.30 1.30 1.25
C ALA A 151 3.01 1.08 2.59
N CYS A 152 4.13 0.35 2.58
CA CYS A 152 4.93 0.13 3.80
C CYS A 152 5.41 1.45 4.42
N PHE A 153 5.92 2.38 3.61
CA PHE A 153 6.37 3.69 4.09
C PHE A 153 5.24 4.49 4.75
N TRP A 154 4.12 4.69 4.04
CA TRP A 154 3.02 5.52 4.52
C TRP A 154 2.31 4.89 5.73
N THR A 155 2.12 3.57 5.72
CA THR A 155 1.56 2.84 6.87
C THR A 155 2.46 2.97 8.10
N ALA A 156 3.77 2.76 7.97
CA ALA A 156 4.70 2.91 9.09
C ALA A 156 4.75 4.36 9.63
N LEU A 157 4.66 5.34 8.74
CA LEU A 157 4.62 6.75 9.10
C LEU A 157 3.32 7.11 9.83
N ALA A 158 2.18 6.62 9.34
CA ALA A 158 0.88 6.80 9.99
C ALA A 158 0.90 6.18 11.40
N CYS A 159 1.37 4.94 11.53
CA CYS A 159 1.54 4.28 12.81
C CYS A 159 2.45 5.07 13.77
N SER A 160 3.53 5.66 13.27
CA SER A 160 4.43 6.50 14.08
C SER A 160 3.70 7.70 14.71
N VAL A 161 2.88 8.41 13.93
CA VAL A 161 2.12 9.56 14.42
C VAL A 161 0.98 9.11 15.36
N LEU A 162 0.32 7.99 15.06
CA LEU A 162 -0.73 7.42 15.90
C LEU A 162 -0.20 6.98 17.27
N VAL A 163 0.98 6.35 17.33
CA VAL A 163 1.62 5.98 18.59
C VAL A 163 2.00 7.23 19.39
N VAL A 164 2.47 8.30 18.73
CA VAL A 164 2.70 9.58 19.42
C VAL A 164 1.40 10.14 20.00
N ALA A 165 0.29 10.07 19.26
CA ALA A 165 -1.03 10.47 19.77
C ALA A 165 -1.43 9.67 21.03
N LEU A 166 -1.24 8.34 20.99
CA LEU A 166 -1.50 7.45 22.13
C LEU A 166 -0.64 7.78 23.36
N GLN A 167 0.65 8.06 23.15
CA GLN A 167 1.57 8.41 24.24
C GLN A 167 1.23 9.75 24.87
N ARG A 168 0.74 10.72 24.10
CA ARG A 168 0.24 12.00 24.60
C ARG A 168 -0.99 11.85 25.48
N VAL A 169 -1.89 10.92 25.17
CA VAL A 169 -3.05 10.62 26.04
C VAL A 169 -2.57 10.08 27.39
N LYS A 170 -1.59 9.16 27.39
CA LYS A 170 -1.04 8.57 28.63
C LYS A 170 -0.18 9.55 29.44
N LYS A 171 0.59 10.40 28.76
CA LYS A 171 1.51 11.40 29.34
C LYS A 171 1.33 12.73 28.60
N PRO A 172 0.52 13.67 29.12
CA PRO A 172 0.20 14.95 28.44
C PRO A 172 1.44 15.77 28.04
N GLY A 173 2.51 15.69 28.84
CA GLY A 173 3.80 16.35 28.61
C GLY A 173 4.80 15.57 27.75
N PHE A 174 4.41 14.44 27.12
CA PHE A 174 5.32 13.64 26.31
C PHE A 174 5.85 14.43 25.11
N LEU A 175 7.04 15.00 25.23
CA LEU A 175 7.77 15.63 24.14
C LEU A 175 8.89 14.68 23.74
N LEU A 176 8.90 14.23 22.48
CA LEU A 176 10.07 13.54 21.96
C LEU A 176 11.20 14.57 21.92
N SER A 177 12.23 14.42 22.77
CA SER A 177 13.39 15.34 22.90
C SER A 177 14.19 15.55 21.61
N SER A 178 13.80 14.92 20.50
CA SER A 178 14.44 14.97 19.18
C SER A 178 13.45 15.20 18.03
N SER A 179 12.16 15.50 18.31
CA SER A 179 11.19 15.80 17.25
C SER A 179 11.28 17.27 16.86
N TYR A 180 12.01 17.56 15.78
CA TYR A 180 11.95 18.81 15.01
C TYR A 180 10.60 19.01 14.29
N VAL A 181 9.47 18.57 14.86
CA VAL A 181 8.13 18.81 14.32
C VAL A 181 7.49 19.87 15.20
N PRO A 182 7.57 21.17 14.84
CA PRO A 182 6.95 22.23 15.60
C PRO A 182 5.44 22.11 15.40
N GLY A 183 4.66 21.97 16.48
CA GLY A 183 3.24 22.35 16.45
C GLY A 183 2.19 21.31 16.85
N VAL A 184 2.52 20.02 17.02
CA VAL A 184 1.50 19.02 17.40
C VAL A 184 1.29 19.02 18.93
N ARG A 185 0.66 20.08 19.45
CA ARG A 185 0.46 20.28 20.90
C ARG A 185 -0.68 19.42 21.46
N SER A 186 -1.59 18.93 20.62
CA SER A 186 -2.78 18.19 21.06
C SER A 186 -2.93 16.85 20.34
N VAL A 187 -3.66 15.92 20.96
CA VAL A 187 -3.94 14.57 20.44
C VAL A 187 -4.68 14.64 19.11
N GLU A 188 -5.52 15.65 18.98
CA GLU A 188 -6.36 15.94 17.81
C GLU A 188 -5.52 16.39 16.61
N TYR A 189 -4.48 17.20 16.82
CA TYR A 189 -3.52 17.54 15.75
C TYR A 189 -2.71 16.32 15.30
N ALA A 190 -2.34 15.44 16.24
CA ALA A 190 -1.64 14.19 15.90
C ALA A 190 -2.56 13.26 15.12
N ALA A 191 -3.83 13.16 15.53
CA ALA A 191 -4.87 12.43 14.84
C ALA A 191 -5.13 12.99 13.42
N LEU A 192 -5.21 14.31 13.26
CA LEU A 192 -5.32 14.96 11.96
C LEU A 192 -4.11 14.64 11.07
N GLY A 193 -2.89 14.76 11.61
CA GLY A 193 -1.66 14.41 10.90
C GLY A 193 -1.63 12.96 10.46
N ALA A 194 -2.05 12.03 11.33
CA ALA A 194 -2.19 10.62 10.97
C ALA A 194 -3.23 10.40 9.88
N GLY A 195 -4.36 11.12 9.92
CA GLY A 195 -5.37 11.12 8.87
C GLY A 195 -4.81 11.56 7.52
N LEU A 196 -4.09 12.68 7.48
CA LEU A 196 -3.44 13.19 6.26
C LEU A 196 -2.43 12.17 5.69
N ILE A 197 -1.59 11.58 6.55
CA ILE A 197 -0.59 10.58 6.14
C ILE A 197 -1.25 9.30 5.63
N ALA A 198 -2.30 8.82 6.31
CA ALA A 198 -3.04 7.64 5.87
C ALA A 198 -3.82 7.91 4.58
N GLY A 199 -4.34 9.12 4.39
CA GLY A 199 -4.93 9.57 3.12
C GLY A 199 -3.91 9.59 1.98
N MET A 200 -2.68 10.06 2.24
CA MET A 200 -1.57 9.97 1.27
C MET A 200 -1.26 8.52 0.92
N GLY A 201 -1.21 7.62 1.92
CA GLY A 201 -1.04 6.20 1.67
C GLY A 201 -2.21 5.58 0.91
N ALA A 202 -3.45 6.02 1.16
CA ALA A 202 -4.65 5.58 0.45
C ALA A 202 -4.60 5.89 -1.05
N LEU A 203 -3.94 6.98 -1.45
CA LEU A 203 -3.69 7.29 -2.86
C LEU A 203 -2.76 6.27 -3.53
N PHE A 204 -1.92 5.55 -2.79
CA PHE A 204 -1.10 4.45 -3.34
C PHE A 204 -1.81 3.10 -3.19
N ARG A 205 -2.42 2.86 -2.02
CA ARG A 205 -3.03 1.60 -1.65
C ARG A 205 -4.26 1.81 -0.75
N PRO A 206 -5.46 1.39 -1.18
CA PRO A 206 -6.73 1.73 -0.54
C PRO A 206 -6.89 1.13 0.85
N GLU A 207 -6.08 0.14 1.25
CA GLU A 207 -6.12 -0.47 2.58
C GLU A 207 -5.48 0.38 3.69
N THR A 208 -4.68 1.40 3.36
CA THR A 208 -3.96 2.20 4.36
C THR A 208 -4.88 2.77 5.47
N PRO A 209 -6.08 3.31 5.19
CA PRO A 209 -6.97 3.85 6.22
C PRO A 209 -7.44 2.84 7.28
N LEU A 210 -7.25 1.53 7.09
CA LEU A 210 -7.56 0.52 8.12
C LEU A 210 -6.76 0.75 9.41
N VAL A 211 -5.58 1.37 9.35
CA VAL A 211 -4.83 1.73 10.57
C VAL A 211 -5.54 2.82 11.37
N LEU A 212 -6.29 3.71 10.73
CA LEU A 212 -7.09 4.74 11.41
C LEU A 212 -8.26 4.12 12.17
N VAL A 213 -8.91 3.11 11.59
CA VAL A 213 -9.99 2.35 12.25
C VAL A 213 -9.45 1.69 13.51
N THR A 214 -8.32 0.99 13.39
CA THR A 214 -7.64 0.34 14.52
C THR A 214 -7.29 1.37 15.60
N ALA A 215 -6.72 2.52 15.21
CA ALA A 215 -6.39 3.58 16.16
C ALA A 215 -7.61 4.20 16.85
N ALA A 216 -8.72 4.38 16.12
CA ALA A 216 -9.97 4.90 16.69
C ALA A 216 -10.52 3.97 17.77
N ILE A 217 -10.44 2.65 17.56
CA ILE A 217 -10.83 1.64 18.56
C ILE A 217 -9.91 1.72 19.79
N VAL A 218 -8.59 1.71 19.59
CA VAL A 218 -7.62 1.76 20.70
C VAL A 218 -7.73 3.06 21.51
N LEU A 219 -7.82 4.20 20.84
CA LEU A 219 -8.04 5.50 21.48
C LEU A 219 -9.40 5.55 22.18
N GLY A 220 -10.43 4.92 21.61
CA GLY A 220 -11.75 4.81 22.21
C GLY A 220 -11.69 4.10 23.54
N VAL A 221 -11.14 2.88 23.58
CA VAL A 221 -10.97 2.12 24.83
C VAL A 221 -10.19 2.92 25.88
N LEU A 222 -9.11 3.61 25.47
CA LEU A 222 -8.28 4.39 26.39
C LEU A 222 -9.02 5.62 26.93
N LEU A 223 -9.64 6.43 26.07
CA LEU A 223 -10.30 7.68 26.44
C LEU A 223 -11.63 7.45 27.14
N PHE A 224 -12.34 6.34 26.86
CA PHE A 224 -13.50 5.92 27.63
C PHE A 224 -13.15 5.61 29.08
N ARG A 225 -12.05 4.88 29.32
CA ARG A 225 -11.55 4.63 30.68
C ARG A 225 -11.18 5.91 31.44
N LEU A 226 -10.85 6.97 30.71
CA LEU A 226 -10.50 8.29 31.27
C LEU A 226 -11.71 9.24 31.34
N GLY A 227 -12.92 8.81 30.94
CA GLY A 227 -14.11 9.66 30.89
C GLY A 227 -14.07 10.77 29.83
N GLN A 228 -13.16 10.71 28.86
CA GLN A 228 -12.91 11.76 27.86
C GLN A 228 -13.57 11.45 26.50
N PHE A 229 -14.88 11.18 26.48
CA PHE A 229 -15.60 10.81 25.26
C PHE A 229 -15.52 11.86 24.15
N ALA A 230 -15.75 13.14 24.49
CA ALA A 230 -15.69 14.24 23.52
C ALA A 230 -14.34 14.30 22.80
N ARG A 231 -13.26 13.97 23.51
CA ARG A 231 -11.90 13.95 22.97
C ARG A 231 -11.68 12.80 21.99
N TRP A 232 -12.27 11.64 22.26
CA TRP A 232 -12.25 10.51 21.33
C TRP A 232 -13.03 10.85 20.05
N CYS A 233 -14.22 11.45 20.17
CA CYS A 233 -15.00 11.91 19.03
C CYS A 233 -14.18 12.90 18.18
N LEU A 234 -13.58 13.91 18.80
CA LEU A 234 -12.80 14.93 18.10
C LEU A 234 -11.56 14.34 17.43
N ALA A 235 -10.83 13.44 18.08
CA ALA A 235 -9.69 12.75 17.47
C ALA A 235 -10.11 11.86 16.30
N THR A 236 -11.24 11.15 16.40
CA THR A 236 -11.77 10.31 15.32
C THR A 236 -12.21 11.15 14.13
N VAL A 237 -12.95 12.23 14.36
CA VAL A 237 -13.32 13.20 13.32
C VAL A 237 -12.09 13.81 12.68
N ALA A 238 -11.06 14.18 13.46
CA ALA A 238 -9.81 14.70 12.93
C ALA A 238 -9.09 13.71 12.00
N MET A 239 -9.04 12.42 12.36
CA MET A 239 -8.48 11.37 11.48
C MET A 239 -9.26 11.25 10.18
N ILE A 240 -10.60 11.21 10.26
CA ILE A 240 -11.49 11.08 9.09
C ILE A 240 -11.32 12.30 8.17
N VAL A 241 -11.41 13.51 8.72
CA VAL A 241 -11.25 14.75 7.96
C VAL A 241 -9.87 14.81 7.31
N GLY A 242 -8.80 14.48 8.05
CA GLY A 242 -7.45 14.43 7.48
C GLY A 242 -7.34 13.48 6.29
N CYS A 243 -7.93 12.29 6.39
CA CYS A 243 -7.92 11.31 5.30
C CYS A 243 -8.74 11.80 4.10
N LEU A 244 -9.97 12.26 4.33
CA LEU A 244 -10.88 12.71 3.26
C LEU A 244 -10.38 13.95 2.55
N VAL A 245 -9.70 14.88 3.24
CA VAL A 245 -9.12 16.07 2.60
C VAL A 245 -8.13 15.65 1.50
N VAL A 246 -7.29 14.65 1.76
CA VAL A 246 -6.31 14.14 0.78
C VAL A 246 -6.97 13.36 -0.36
N LEU A 247 -8.02 12.60 -0.06
CA LEU A 247 -8.76 11.83 -1.08
C LEU A 247 -9.75 12.68 -1.89
N SER A 248 -10.13 13.86 -1.40
CA SER A 248 -11.15 14.69 -2.02
C SER A 248 -10.85 15.13 -3.46
N PRO A 249 -9.61 15.45 -3.87
CA PRO A 249 -9.32 15.78 -5.27
C PRO A 249 -9.56 14.59 -6.21
N TRP A 250 -9.25 13.38 -5.74
CA TRP A 250 -9.52 12.15 -6.49
C TRP A 250 -11.02 11.89 -6.62
N ALA A 251 -11.77 12.00 -5.52
CA ALA A 251 -13.22 11.85 -5.53
C ALA A 251 -13.91 12.91 -6.39
N LEU A 252 -13.42 14.16 -6.37
CA LEU A 252 -13.93 15.22 -7.23
C LEU A 252 -13.66 14.92 -8.71
N ARG A 253 -12.46 14.43 -9.05
CA ARG A 253 -12.17 14.00 -10.42
C ARG A 253 -13.13 12.90 -10.87
N ASN A 254 -13.40 11.91 -10.01
CA ASN A 254 -14.31 10.81 -10.35
C ASN A 254 -15.76 11.28 -10.47
N LEU A 255 -16.20 12.24 -9.65
CA LEU A 255 -17.51 12.87 -9.78
C LEU A 255 -17.64 13.62 -11.12
N LEU A 256 -16.59 14.31 -11.55
CA LEU A 256 -16.60 15.06 -12.82
C LEU A 256 -16.49 14.15 -14.05
N THR A 257 -15.76 13.03 -13.94
CA THR A 257 -15.47 12.14 -15.07
C THR A 257 -16.52 11.04 -15.23
N PHE A 258 -16.95 10.44 -14.12
CA PHE A 258 -17.84 9.27 -14.09
C PHE A 258 -19.20 9.55 -13.45
N HIS A 259 -19.43 10.77 -12.94
CA HIS A 259 -20.65 11.12 -12.22
C HIS A 259 -20.89 10.32 -10.93
N GLU A 260 -19.82 9.75 -10.36
CA GLU A 260 -19.87 8.97 -9.12
C GLU A 260 -18.89 9.52 -8.07
N VAL A 261 -19.36 9.64 -6.82
CA VAL A 261 -18.51 10.05 -5.70
C VAL A 261 -17.76 8.84 -5.16
N GLN A 262 -16.58 8.57 -5.73
CA GLN A 262 -15.71 7.47 -5.32
C GLN A 262 -14.37 7.96 -4.76
N PHE A 263 -14.12 7.71 -3.48
CA PHE A 263 -12.86 8.06 -2.80
C PHE A 263 -11.76 7.01 -2.98
N LEU A 264 -12.14 5.76 -3.26
CA LEU A 264 -11.25 4.62 -3.46
C LEU A 264 -11.58 3.97 -4.81
N ASN A 265 -10.72 3.06 -5.28
CA ASN A 265 -10.96 2.34 -6.53
C ASN A 265 -12.16 1.39 -6.40
N PRO A 266 -12.84 1.08 -7.53
CA PRO A 266 -13.89 0.07 -7.57
C PRO A 266 -13.41 -1.26 -7.01
N LYS A 267 -14.29 -1.95 -6.27
CA LYS A 267 -13.99 -3.22 -5.59
C LYS A 267 -13.40 -4.29 -6.53
N TYR A 268 -13.89 -4.36 -7.76
CA TYR A 268 -13.49 -5.36 -8.75
C TYR A 268 -12.44 -4.86 -9.74
N SER A 269 -12.02 -3.59 -9.64
CA SER A 269 -11.00 -2.97 -10.49
C SER A 269 -11.23 -3.19 -12.00
N THR A 270 -12.49 -3.17 -12.43
CA THR A 270 -12.88 -3.41 -13.82
C THR A 270 -12.78 -2.16 -14.68
N LEU A 271 -12.56 -2.37 -15.99
CA LEU A 271 -12.65 -1.36 -17.01
C LEU A 271 -14.12 -0.97 -17.29
N PRO A 272 -14.35 0.24 -17.84
CA PRO A 272 -15.67 0.62 -18.33
C PRO A 272 -16.19 -0.38 -19.37
N GLY A 273 -17.31 -1.04 -19.07
CA GLY A 273 -17.94 -2.03 -19.96
C GLY A 273 -17.49 -3.47 -19.78
N GLU A 274 -16.52 -3.74 -18.89
CA GLU A 274 -16.06 -5.09 -18.59
C GLU A 274 -17.08 -5.86 -17.72
N LEU A 275 -17.26 -7.15 -18.02
CA LEU A 275 -18.18 -8.00 -17.29
C LEU A 275 -17.53 -8.49 -16.00
N VAL A 276 -18.15 -8.21 -14.85
CA VAL A 276 -17.70 -8.79 -13.57
C VAL A 276 -18.21 -10.24 -13.47
N PRO A 277 -17.33 -11.25 -13.36
CA PRO A 277 -17.72 -12.67 -13.29
C PRO A 277 -18.21 -13.04 -11.88
N TYR A 278 -19.37 -12.50 -11.47
CA TYR A 278 -19.90 -12.66 -10.11
C TYR A 278 -20.06 -14.11 -9.67
N GLY A 279 -20.48 -15.00 -10.57
CA GLY A 279 -20.66 -16.43 -10.29
C GLY A 279 -19.32 -17.11 -9.99
N PHE A 280 -18.30 -16.83 -10.79
CA PHE A 280 -16.94 -17.34 -10.58
C PHE A 280 -16.37 -16.84 -9.24
N MET A 281 -16.47 -15.54 -8.97
CA MET A 281 -16.02 -14.96 -7.69
C MET A 281 -16.79 -15.50 -6.48
N ALA A 282 -18.07 -15.86 -6.63
CA ALA A 282 -18.84 -16.49 -5.57
C ALA A 282 -18.38 -17.93 -5.32
N TRP A 283 -18.09 -18.67 -6.40
CA TRP A 283 -17.54 -20.02 -6.32
C TRP A 283 -16.14 -20.02 -5.69
N GLU A 284 -15.24 -19.11 -6.08
CA GLU A 284 -13.92 -18.97 -5.44
C GLU A 284 -14.02 -18.83 -3.92
N ARG A 285 -14.99 -18.07 -3.41
CA ARG A 285 -15.16 -17.84 -1.96
C ARG A 285 -15.50 -19.11 -1.17
N THR A 286 -15.97 -20.18 -1.83
CA THR A 286 -16.32 -21.43 -1.12
C THR A 286 -15.08 -22.29 -0.82
N TRP A 287 -14.02 -22.15 -1.60
CA TRP A 287 -12.87 -23.04 -1.51
C TRP A 287 -11.50 -22.34 -1.53
N LEU A 288 -11.36 -21.15 -2.11
CA LEU A 288 -10.06 -20.50 -2.25
C LEU A 288 -9.55 -19.98 -0.89
N TYR A 289 -8.50 -20.62 -0.35
CA TYR A 289 -7.80 -20.15 0.86
C TYR A 289 -6.27 -20.11 0.72
N ARG A 290 -5.70 -20.80 -0.28
CA ARG A 290 -4.26 -20.82 -0.51
C ARG A 290 -3.89 -19.84 -1.61
N VAL A 291 -2.87 -19.04 -1.37
CA VAL A 291 -2.34 -18.09 -2.37
C VAL A 291 -1.86 -18.82 -3.64
N ARG A 292 -1.30 -20.04 -3.50
CA ARG A 292 -0.91 -20.87 -4.65
C ARG A 292 -2.10 -21.10 -5.61
N ASP A 293 -3.28 -21.36 -5.06
CA ASP A 293 -4.46 -21.67 -5.86
C ASP A 293 -4.89 -20.43 -6.69
N CYS A 294 -4.56 -19.21 -6.24
CA CYS A 294 -4.80 -17.98 -7.01
C CYS A 294 -4.06 -17.97 -8.36
N TYR A 295 -2.80 -18.41 -8.37
CA TYR A 295 -1.98 -18.50 -9.58
C TYR A 295 -2.48 -19.57 -10.57
N LEU A 296 -3.22 -20.55 -10.08
CA LEU A 296 -3.67 -21.69 -10.89
C LEU A 296 -5.03 -21.45 -11.53
N VAL A 297 -5.87 -20.59 -10.92
CA VAL A 297 -7.27 -20.42 -11.30
C VAL A 297 -7.64 -18.94 -11.44
N PRO A 298 -7.86 -18.13 -10.37
CA PRO A 298 -8.29 -16.74 -10.50
C PRO A 298 -7.44 -15.86 -11.42
N TRP A 299 -6.12 -15.95 -11.33
CA TRP A 299 -5.21 -15.06 -12.07
C TRP A 299 -4.99 -15.48 -13.52
N LYS A 300 -5.54 -16.63 -13.92
CA LYS A 300 -5.57 -17.04 -15.32
C LYS A 300 -6.83 -16.55 -16.03
N LEU A 301 -7.83 -16.10 -15.28
CA LEU A 301 -9.07 -15.62 -15.87
C LEU A 301 -8.79 -14.45 -16.82
N ASP A 302 -9.34 -14.57 -18.01
CA ASP A 302 -9.21 -13.71 -19.20
C ASP A 302 -7.79 -13.60 -19.82
N GLU A 303 -6.82 -14.38 -19.31
CA GLU A 303 -5.43 -14.36 -19.80
C GLU A 303 -4.92 -15.73 -20.27
N GLU A 304 -5.25 -16.81 -19.55
CA GLU A 304 -4.69 -18.15 -19.76
C GLU A 304 -5.75 -19.25 -19.59
N ALA A 305 -5.50 -20.41 -20.20
CA ALA A 305 -6.37 -21.57 -20.03
C ALA A 305 -6.37 -22.10 -18.58
N ILE A 306 -7.56 -22.33 -18.03
CA ILE A 306 -7.76 -22.88 -16.70
C ILE A 306 -7.97 -24.39 -16.80
N GLN A 307 -7.06 -25.16 -16.21
CA GLN A 307 -7.11 -26.61 -16.22
C GLN A 307 -7.83 -27.13 -14.97
N VAL A 308 -8.89 -27.90 -15.16
CA VAL A 308 -9.74 -28.40 -14.07
C VAL A 308 -8.99 -29.33 -13.13
N ASP A 309 -7.96 -30.01 -13.64
CA ASP A 309 -7.16 -30.94 -12.86
C ASP A 309 -6.10 -30.23 -11.98
N ASP A 310 -5.84 -28.93 -12.19
CA ASP A 310 -5.06 -28.09 -11.26
C ASP A 310 -5.89 -27.64 -10.05
N ILE A 311 -7.22 -27.78 -10.12
CA ILE A 311 -8.16 -27.32 -9.10
C ILE A 311 -8.28 -28.37 -7.99
N PRO A 312 -8.10 -28.01 -6.71
CA PRO A 312 -8.16 -28.97 -5.63
C PRO A 312 -9.55 -29.61 -5.53
N SER A 313 -9.62 -30.90 -5.22
CA SER A 313 -10.89 -31.65 -5.14
C SER A 313 -11.95 -31.03 -4.23
N ARG A 314 -11.53 -30.29 -3.20
CA ARG A 314 -12.37 -29.55 -2.26
C ARG A 314 -13.12 -28.35 -2.88
N ALA A 315 -12.80 -27.96 -4.11
CA ALA A 315 -13.53 -26.95 -4.86
C ALA A 315 -14.86 -27.48 -5.44
N PHE A 316 -15.08 -28.79 -5.30
CA PHE A 316 -16.23 -29.51 -5.82
C PHE A 316 -16.88 -30.31 -4.68
N ASP A 317 -18.21 -30.24 -4.58
CA ASP A 317 -19.02 -31.01 -3.65
C ASP A 317 -19.21 -32.47 -4.13
N SER A 318 -19.11 -32.70 -5.45
CA SER A 318 -19.27 -34.04 -6.04
C SER A 318 -18.47 -34.26 -7.33
N PRO A 319 -18.20 -35.51 -7.73
CA PRO A 319 -17.57 -35.81 -9.03
C PRO A 319 -18.39 -35.29 -10.23
N ALA A 320 -19.73 -35.30 -10.12
CA ALA A 320 -20.61 -34.79 -11.17
C ALA A 320 -20.51 -33.26 -11.30
N GLU A 321 -20.34 -32.55 -10.19
CA GLU A 321 -20.05 -31.11 -10.22
C GLU A 321 -18.69 -30.83 -10.84
N LYS A 322 -17.65 -31.61 -10.48
CA LYS A 322 -16.32 -31.46 -11.11
C LYS A 322 -16.41 -31.59 -12.63
N GLU A 323 -17.17 -32.57 -13.12
CA GLU A 323 -17.36 -32.75 -14.57
C GLU A 323 -18.12 -31.60 -15.21
N ARG A 324 -19.18 -31.10 -14.56
CA ARG A 324 -19.88 -29.90 -15.06
C ARG A 324 -18.99 -28.67 -15.11
N VAL A 325 -18.12 -28.46 -14.12
CA VAL A 325 -17.15 -27.35 -14.12
C VAL A 325 -16.10 -27.58 -15.20
N ARG A 326 -15.73 -28.84 -15.48
CA ARG A 326 -14.86 -29.20 -16.61
C ARG A 326 -15.44 -28.73 -17.93
N ASP A 327 -16.68 -29.09 -18.23
CA ASP A 327 -17.35 -28.68 -19.46
C ASP A 327 -17.39 -27.14 -19.64
N ILE A 328 -17.66 -26.42 -18.55
CA ILE A 328 -17.70 -24.94 -18.57
C ILE A 328 -16.31 -24.35 -18.84
N LEU A 329 -15.27 -24.87 -18.17
CA LEU A 329 -13.91 -24.38 -18.34
C LEU A 329 -13.32 -24.77 -19.70
N GLU A 330 -13.69 -25.92 -20.26
CA GLU A 330 -13.32 -26.31 -21.63
C GLU A 330 -13.93 -25.34 -22.64
N GLN A 331 -15.23 -25.04 -22.54
CA GLN A 331 -15.87 -24.03 -23.40
C GLN A 331 -15.18 -22.66 -23.28
N TYR A 332 -14.91 -22.21 -22.04
CA TYR A 332 -14.19 -20.97 -21.79
C TYR A 332 -12.79 -20.96 -22.43
N ASN A 333 -12.05 -22.06 -22.33
CA ASN A 333 -10.70 -22.18 -22.90
C ASN A 333 -10.72 -22.18 -24.43
N GLU A 334 -11.79 -22.69 -25.07
CA GLU A 334 -11.99 -22.62 -26.52
C GLU A 334 -12.29 -21.18 -26.98
N ASP A 335 -13.05 -20.42 -26.20
CA ASP A 335 -13.38 -19.02 -26.50
C ASP A 335 -12.19 -18.06 -26.28
N LEU A 336 -11.09 -18.53 -25.66
CA LEU A 336 -9.89 -17.73 -25.37
C LEU A 336 -8.96 -17.54 -26.60
N THR A 337 -9.12 -18.35 -27.66
CA THR A 337 -8.32 -18.30 -28.90
C THR A 337 -8.87 -17.35 -29.97
#